data_AF-A0A967ATF5-F1
#
_entry.id   AF-A0A967ATF5-F1
#
_cell.length_a   1.000
_cell.length_b   1.000
_cell.length_c   1.000
_cell.angle_alpha   90.00
_cell.angle_beta   90.00
_cell.angle_gamma   90.00
#
_symmetry.space_group_name_H-M   'P 1'
#
loop_
_entity.id
_entity.type
_entity.pdbx_description
1 polymer ?
#
loop_
_entity_poly.entity_id
_entity_poly.type
_entity_poly.pdbx_seq_one_letter_code
_entity_poly.pdbx_strand_id
1 'polypeptide(L)' 'MATITLIQAAAHTADHIHLMTAQPMNVDLTGLQGGAVQFRCTNAFAAIKGAKQVQITYDAGVGSHHQNIAVSSVLP' A
#
# COMPACT_ATOMS: atom_id res chain seq x y z
N MET A 1 3.72 -11.31 -8.62
CA MET A 1 3.23 -10.68 -7.37
C MET A 1 3.47 -9.23 -7.58
N ALA A 2 2.43 -8.40 -7.57
CA ALA A 2 2.62 -7.02 -7.94
C ALA A 2 3.31 -6.22 -6.82
N THR A 3 4.12 -5.25 -7.22
CA THR A 3 4.82 -4.33 -6.33
C THR A 3 4.32 -2.92 -6.55
N ILE A 4 3.88 -2.27 -5.47
CA ILE A 4 3.50 -0.86 -5.44
C ILE A 4 4.64 -0.06 -4.82
N THR A 5 5.11 0.95 -5.54
CA THR A 5 6.12 1.89 -5.07
C THR A 5 5.45 3.23 -4.77
N LEU A 6 5.66 3.74 -3.57
CA LEU A 6 5.14 5.03 -3.12
C LEU A 6 6.10 6.16 -3.47
N ILE A 7 5.60 7.39 -3.62
CA ILE A 7 6.45 8.57 -3.86
C ILE A 7 7.30 8.96 -2.64
N GLN A 8 6.91 8.49 -1.46
CA GLN A 8 7.57 8.73 -0.18
C GLN A 8 7.31 7.55 0.75
N ALA A 9 8.12 7.44 1.80
CA ALA A 9 7.94 6.39 2.79
C ALA A 9 6.62 6.56 3.56
N ALA A 10 5.92 5.45 3.75
CA ALA A 10 4.91 5.27 4.78
C ALA A 10 5.54 5.47 6.16
N ALA A 11 4.72 5.84 7.14
CA ALA A 11 5.16 6.00 8.52
C ALA A 11 5.73 4.68 9.09
N HIS A 12 5.22 3.53 8.62
CA HIS A 12 5.64 2.21 9.06
C HIS A 12 5.76 1.21 7.89
N THR A 13 6.43 0.09 8.14
CA THR A 13 6.53 -1.06 7.22
C THR A 13 5.22 -1.85 7.18
N ALA A 14 5.15 -2.85 6.31
CA ALA A 14 3.96 -3.69 6.13
C ALA A 14 3.46 -4.35 7.44
N ASP A 15 4.34 -4.62 8.40
CA ASP A 15 4.03 -5.32 9.66
C ASP A 15 3.16 -4.52 10.64
N HIS A 16 2.98 -3.22 10.39
CA HIS A 16 2.15 -2.32 11.21
C HIS A 16 1.00 -1.69 10.42
N ILE A 17 0.75 -2.19 9.20
CA ILE A 17 -0.33 -1.73 8.34
C ILE A 17 -1.51 -2.69 8.50
N HIS A 18 -2.57 -2.19 9.13
CA HIS A 18 -3.82 -2.91 9.29
C HIS A 18 -4.52 -3.12 7.94
N LEU A 19 -4.59 -2.05 7.14
CA LEU A 19 -5.27 -2.04 5.85
C LEU A 19 -4.58 -1.06 4.91
N MET A 20 -4.39 -1.46 3.65
CA MET A 20 -3.95 -0.56 2.58
C MET A 20 -4.88 -0.70 1.38
N THR A 21 -5.49 0.39 0.94
CA THR A 21 -6.43 0.39 -0.18
C THR A 21 -5.86 1.20 -1.35
N ALA A 22 -5.76 0.58 -2.52
CA ALA A 22 -5.35 1.22 -3.76
C ALA A 22 -6.49 2.01 -4.39
N GLN A 23 -6.25 3.29 -4.68
CA GLN A 23 -7.20 4.23 -5.26
C GLN A 23 -6.74 4.65 -6.67
N PRO A 24 -7.65 4.93 -7.61
CA PRO A 24 -9.09 5.09 -7.43
C PRO A 24 -9.91 3.80 -7.54
N MET A 25 -9.27 2.64 -7.73
CA MET A 25 -9.97 1.37 -7.97
C MET A 25 -10.66 0.83 -6.71
N ASN A 26 -10.36 1.39 -5.54
CA ASN A 26 -10.86 0.98 -4.24
C ASN A 26 -10.63 -0.51 -3.96
N VAL A 27 -9.40 -0.97 -4.24
CA VAL A 27 -8.98 -2.37 -4.08
C VAL A 27 -8.11 -2.50 -2.85
N ASP A 28 -8.49 -3.36 -1.92
CA ASP A 28 -7.68 -3.67 -0.76
C ASP A 28 -6.46 -4.51 -1.15
N LEU A 29 -5.29 -4.05 -0.74
CA LEU A 29 -4.03 -4.71 -0.96
C LEU A 29 -3.84 -5.78 0.11
N THR A 30 -3.63 -7.01 -0.33
CA THR A 30 -3.52 -8.19 0.52
C THR A 30 -2.12 -8.78 0.43
N GLY A 31 -1.72 -9.51 1.48
CA GLY A 31 -0.40 -10.13 1.55
C GLY A 31 0.73 -9.09 1.45
N LEU A 32 0.54 -7.93 2.08
CA LEU A 32 1.51 -6.84 2.08
C LEU A 32 2.83 -7.32 2.68
N GLN A 33 3.92 -7.10 1.97
CA GLN A 33 5.28 -7.39 2.39
C GLN A 33 6.22 -6.30 1.90
N GLY A 34 7.34 -6.09 2.60
CA GLY A 34 8.38 -5.15 2.17
C GLY A 34 8.59 -4.01 3.15
N GLY A 35 9.27 -2.97 2.68
CA GLY A 35 9.64 -1.82 3.49
C GLY A 35 8.56 -0.74 3.54
N ALA A 36 8.94 0.49 3.87
CA ALA A 36 8.01 1.61 3.97
C ALA A 36 7.75 2.33 2.62
N VAL A 37 8.53 2.06 1.57
CA VAL A 37 8.39 2.73 0.25
C VAL A 37 7.86 1.78 -0.81
N GLN A 38 8.28 0.51 -0.78
CA GLN A 38 7.92 -0.51 -1.74
C GLN A 38 7.20 -1.64 -1.04
N PHE A 39 5.97 -1.90 -1.47
CA PHE A 39 5.10 -2.92 -0.93
C PHE A 39 4.81 -3.96 -2.02
N ARG A 40 5.21 -5.18 -1.76
CA ARG A 40 4.76 -6.36 -2.51
C ARG A 40 3.38 -6.74 -2.00
N CYS A 41 2.50 -7.15 -2.89
CA CYS A 41 1.17 -7.62 -2.58
C CYS A 41 0.81 -8.84 -3.42
N THR A 42 -0.16 -9.62 -2.94
CA THR A 42 -0.64 -10.82 -3.63
C THR A 42 -1.72 -10.50 -4.67
N ASN A 43 -2.15 -9.25 -4.77
CA ASN A 43 -3.13 -8.81 -5.76
C ASN A 43 -2.63 -9.03 -7.19
N ALA A 44 -3.55 -9.37 -8.10
CA ALA A 44 -3.25 -9.43 -9.52
C ALA A 44 -2.84 -8.05 -10.03
N PHE A 45 -1.75 -7.95 -10.79
CA PHE A 45 -1.25 -6.68 -11.33
C PHE A 45 -2.34 -5.90 -12.09
N ALA A 46 -3.17 -6.57 -12.88
CA ALA A 46 -4.27 -5.94 -13.61
C ALA A 46 -5.29 -5.23 -12.70
N ALA A 47 -5.48 -5.70 -11.47
CA ALA A 47 -6.39 -5.10 -10.50
C ALA A 47 -5.82 -3.84 -9.83
N ILE A 48 -4.50 -3.63 -9.88
CA ILE A 48 -3.81 -2.55 -9.17
C ILE A 48 -2.95 -1.64 -10.06
N LYS A 49 -2.77 -1.97 -11.35
CA LYS A 49 -1.94 -1.24 -12.32
C LYS A 49 -2.27 0.26 -12.42
N GLY A 50 -3.53 0.64 -12.17
CA GLY A 50 -4.02 2.02 -12.23
C GLY A 50 -3.96 2.78 -10.92
N ALA A 51 -3.33 2.23 -9.86
CA ALA A 51 -3.27 2.87 -8.56
C ALA A 51 -2.48 4.19 -8.65
N LYS A 52 -3.12 5.28 -8.21
CA LYS A 52 -2.55 6.63 -8.14
C LYS A 52 -2.18 7.03 -6.72
N GLN A 53 -2.88 6.47 -5.74
CA GLN A 53 -2.61 6.67 -4.32
C GLN A 53 -2.99 5.41 -3.56
N VAL A 54 -2.41 5.24 -2.39
CA VAL A 54 -2.83 4.27 -1.39
C VAL A 54 -3.33 5.00 -0.16
N GLN A 55 -4.42 4.50 0.41
CA GLN A 55 -4.89 4.87 1.74
C GLN A 55 -4.43 3.79 2.70
N ILE A 56 -3.61 4.18 3.67
CA ILE A 56 -3.01 3.30 4.67
C ILE A 56 -3.73 3.55 5.99
N THR A 57 -4.12 2.48 6.65
CA THR A 57 -4.61 2.48 8.03
C THR A 57 -3.64 1.67 8.87
N TYR A 58 -3.07 2.29 9.89
CA TYR A 58 -2.09 1.65 10.77
C TYR A 58 -2.75 0.95 11.95
N ASP A 59 -2.07 -0.06 12.50
CA ASP A 59 -2.50 -0.77 13.70
C ASP A 59 -2.55 0.14 14.93
N ALA A 60 -3.41 -0.21 15.89
CA ALA A 60 -3.55 0.53 17.15
C ALA A 60 -2.25 0.58 17.99
N GLY A 61 -1.36 -0.39 17.82
CA GLY A 61 -0.09 -0.47 18.54
C GLY A 61 0.92 0.63 18.20
N VAL A 62 0.76 1.33 17.06
CA VAL A 62 1.63 2.44 16.64
C VAL A 62 0.92 3.80 16.65
N GLY A 63 -0.30 3.84 17.20
CA GLY A 63 -1.17 5.01 17.20
C GLY A 63 -2.01 5.04 15.93
N SER A 64 -3.21 4.45 15.98
CA SER A 64 -4.15 4.37 14.86
C SER A 64 -4.33 5.71 14.17
N HIS A 65 -3.77 5.83 12.97
CA HIS A 65 -3.98 6.96 12.08
C HIS A 65 -4.07 6.48 10.64
N HIS A 66 -4.62 7.35 9.79
CA HIS A 66 -4.71 7.13 8.36
C HIS A 66 -3.68 7.98 7.64
N GLN A 67 -3.11 7.45 6.58
CA GLN A 67 -2.18 8.17 5.73
C GLN A 67 -2.49 7.90 4.27
N ASN A 68 -2.59 8.97 3.49
CA ASN A 68 -2.74 8.87 2.04
C ASN A 68 -1.39 9.21 1.39
N ILE A 69 -0.91 8.32 0.53
CA ILE A 69 0.37 8.50 -0.16
C ILE A 69 0.18 8.22 -1.65
N ALA A 70 0.71 9.11 -2.50
CA ALA A 70 0.68 8.89 -3.94
C ALA A 70 1.58 7.71 -4.34
N VAL A 71 1.14 6.99 -5.35
CA VAL A 71 1.88 5.87 -5.96
C VAL A 71 2.77 6.44 -7.05
N SER A 72 4.05 6.10 -6.97
CA SER A 72 5.04 6.41 -8.01
C SER A 72 4.93 5.43 -9.18
N SER A 73 4.84 4.14 -8.88
CA SER A 73 4.74 3.09 -9.90
C SER A 73 4.13 1.81 -9.36
N VAL A 74 3.57 1.02 -10.27
CA VAL A 74 3.08 -0.34 -10.01
C VAL A 74 3.73 -1.27 -11.02
N LEU A 75 4.36 -2.33 -10.53
CA LEU A 75 5.08 -3.32 -11.33
C LEU A 75 4.51 -4.74 -11.07
N PRO A 76 4.56 -5.66 -12.04
CA PRO A 76 4.04 -7.03 -11.90
C PRO A 76 4.89 -7.96 -11.01
#